data_AF-A0A1Y4RNC3-F1
#
_entry.id   AF-A0A1Y4RNC3-F1
#
_cell.length_a   1.000
_cell.length_b   1.000
_cell.length_c   1.000
_cell.angle_alpha   90.00
_cell.angle_beta   90.00
_cell.angle_gamma   90.00
#
_symmetry.space_group_name_H-M   'P 1'
#
loop_
_entity.id
_entity.type
_entity.pdbx_description
1 polymer ?
#
loop_
_entity_poly.entity_id
_entity_poly.type
_entity_poly.pdbx_seq_one_letter_code
_entity_poly.pdbx_strand_id
1 'polypeptide(L)'
;MKPEVQEELQPLFDQCIQDAIDGRITRLDSLWPPVVVSSQGVPFEVWQLLRAWTEIQRAETLDAEKAIAFSENLRRQSRWGEIDHHLLDMLKRELQEKYFIVTGNEDDHFWDREYSLKPGIRAEEVPEPLLRFACYVAVSYKVYGLDFEYLDTNYLLGLVEKVRPDMVKKLRENGTGRLPISLQKRKTEHFTASANDAFAVIRITARDNTEECCHDVLNYLCEVL
;
A
#
# COMPACT_ATOMS: atom_id res chain seq x y z
N MET A 1 -6.95 -10.38 -27.48
CA MET A 1 -6.71 -9.35 -28.53
C MET A 1 -5.76 -9.95 -29.57
N LYS A 2 -5.85 -9.59 -30.85
CA LYS A 2 -4.88 -10.06 -31.84
C LYS A 2 -3.50 -9.47 -31.53
N PRO A 3 -2.37 -10.19 -31.76
CA PRO A 3 -1.02 -9.69 -31.44
C PRO A 3 -0.69 -8.35 -32.09
N GLU A 4 -1.13 -8.15 -33.33
CA GLU A 4 -0.90 -6.92 -34.11
C GLU A 4 -1.51 -5.67 -33.44
N VAL A 5 -2.70 -5.81 -32.86
CA VAL A 5 -3.40 -4.72 -32.14
C VAL A 5 -2.74 -4.45 -30.78
N GLN A 6 -2.06 -5.45 -30.21
CA GLN A 6 -1.32 -5.29 -28.95
C GLN A 6 -0.03 -4.49 -29.14
N GLU A 7 0.70 -4.72 -30.23
CA GLU A 7 1.91 -3.96 -30.56
C GLU A 7 1.60 -2.48 -30.85
N GLU A 8 0.50 -2.19 -31.55
CA GLU A 8 0.10 -0.80 -31.85
C GLU A 8 -0.33 -0.01 -30.61
N LEU A 9 -0.91 -0.67 -29.60
CA LEU A 9 -1.39 -0.03 -28.37
C LEU A 9 -0.31 0.11 -27.29
N GLN A 10 0.81 -0.62 -27.40
CA GLN A 10 1.85 -0.64 -26.37
C GLN A 10 2.42 0.75 -26.05
N PRO A 11 2.75 1.63 -27.01
CA PRO A 11 3.28 2.97 -26.70
C PRO A 11 2.26 3.85 -25.96
N LEU A 12 0.98 3.71 -26.30
CA LEU A 12 -0.11 4.45 -25.64
C LEU A 12 -0.32 3.94 -24.21
N PHE A 13 -0.14 2.64 -24.01
CA PHE A 13 -0.19 2.00 -22.71
C PHE A 13 0.95 2.46 -21.81
N ASP A 14 2.19 2.43 -22.31
CA ASP A 14 3.37 2.89 -21.58
C ASP A 14 3.24 4.37 -21.19
N GLN A 15 2.71 5.20 -22.09
CA GLN A 15 2.42 6.60 -21.79
C GLN A 15 1.35 6.75 -20.70
N CYS A 16 0.30 5.93 -20.72
CA CYS A 16 -0.72 5.94 -19.67
C CYS A 16 -0.15 5.53 -18.30
N ILE A 17 0.77 4.55 -18.25
CA ILE A 17 1.50 4.21 -17.03
C ILE A 17 2.29 5.40 -16.51
N GLN A 18 3.04 6.08 -17.38
CA GLN A 18 3.82 7.26 -16.97
C GLN A 18 2.91 8.41 -16.48
N ASP A 19 1.80 8.65 -17.17
CA ASP A 19 0.82 9.64 -16.72
C ASP A 19 0.18 9.24 -15.38
N ALA A 20 -0.02 7.95 -15.12
CA ALA A 20 -0.50 7.46 -13.84
C ALA A 20 0.55 7.67 -12.73
N ILE A 21 1.83 7.40 -12.99
CA ILE A 21 2.93 7.71 -12.07
C ILE A 21 2.98 9.22 -11.77
N ASP A 22 2.86 10.04 -12.80
CA ASP A 22 2.95 11.50 -12.70
C ASP A 22 1.65 12.17 -12.20
N GLY A 23 0.59 11.39 -11.95
CA GLY A 23 -0.70 11.90 -11.46
C GLY A 23 -1.49 12.72 -12.48
N ARG A 24 -1.25 12.49 -13.78
CA ARG A 24 -1.90 13.19 -14.91
C ARG A 24 -3.09 12.45 -15.51
N ILE A 25 -3.44 11.27 -15.00
CA ILE A 25 -4.62 10.53 -15.45
C ILE A 25 -5.91 11.12 -14.87
N THR A 26 -6.99 11.01 -15.63
CA THR A 26 -8.33 11.41 -15.19
C THR A 26 -9.32 10.26 -15.35
N ARG A 27 -10.17 10.02 -14.35
CA ARG A 27 -11.28 9.05 -14.46
C ARG A 27 -12.37 9.55 -15.42
N LEU A 28 -12.90 8.66 -16.25
CA LEU A 28 -14.17 8.89 -16.93
C LEU A 28 -15.34 8.56 -16.01
N ASP A 29 -16.26 9.51 -15.86
CA ASP A 29 -17.43 9.36 -15.00
C ASP A 29 -18.37 8.26 -15.50
N SER A 30 -19.02 7.59 -14.55
CA SER A 30 -20.11 6.63 -14.79
C SER A 30 -19.78 5.35 -15.58
N LEU A 31 -18.49 5.06 -15.84
CA LEU A 31 -18.08 3.79 -16.45
C LEU A 31 -17.74 2.72 -15.41
N TRP A 32 -18.15 1.48 -15.72
CA TRP A 32 -17.83 0.27 -14.98
C TRP A 32 -17.44 -0.84 -15.97
N PRO A 33 -16.24 -1.44 -15.87
CA PRO A 33 -15.19 -1.18 -14.88
C PRO A 33 -14.62 0.24 -14.97
N PRO A 34 -13.90 0.74 -13.94
CA PRO A 34 -13.34 2.09 -13.96
C PRO A 34 -12.35 2.29 -15.12
N VAL A 35 -12.49 3.42 -15.80
CA VAL A 35 -11.67 3.80 -16.96
C VAL A 35 -10.96 5.11 -16.66
N VAL A 36 -9.68 5.16 -17.01
CA VAL A 36 -8.85 6.36 -16.91
C VAL A 36 -8.34 6.78 -18.28
N VAL A 37 -8.13 8.07 -18.46
CA VAL A 37 -7.66 8.67 -19.72
C VAL A 37 -6.29 9.27 -19.49
N SER A 38 -5.35 8.96 -20.39
CA SER A 38 -4.02 9.57 -20.41
C SER A 38 -4.06 11.00 -20.96
N SER A 39 -2.94 11.73 -20.86
CA SER A 39 -2.78 13.06 -21.45
C SER A 39 -2.96 13.08 -22.98
N GLN A 40 -2.85 11.93 -23.64
CA GLN A 40 -3.07 11.77 -25.09
C GLN A 40 -4.54 11.48 -25.44
N GLY A 41 -5.44 11.44 -24.47
CA GLY A 41 -6.87 11.21 -24.69
C GLY A 41 -7.26 9.74 -24.89
N VAL A 42 -6.34 8.80 -24.66
CA VAL A 42 -6.60 7.37 -24.84
C VAL A 42 -7.15 6.76 -23.55
N PRO A 43 -8.34 6.13 -23.57
CA PRO A 43 -8.95 5.50 -22.40
C PRO A 43 -8.42 4.07 -22.20
N PHE A 44 -8.16 3.70 -20.95
CA PHE A 44 -7.85 2.33 -20.55
C PHE A 44 -8.59 1.96 -19.28
N GLU A 45 -9.04 0.70 -19.21
CA GLU A 45 -9.58 0.16 -17.97
C GLU A 45 -8.47 0.03 -16.93
N VAL A 46 -8.76 0.41 -15.68
CA VAL A 46 -7.77 0.43 -14.59
C VAL A 46 -7.14 -0.95 -14.37
N TRP A 47 -7.95 -2.02 -14.38
CA TRP A 47 -7.45 -3.37 -14.18
C TRP A 47 -6.52 -3.83 -15.33
N GLN A 48 -6.74 -3.35 -16.56
CA GLN A 48 -5.86 -3.67 -17.70
C GLN A 48 -4.49 -3.02 -17.52
N LEU A 49 -4.47 -1.72 -17.18
CA LEU A 49 -3.24 -0.98 -16.87
C LEU A 49 -2.44 -1.68 -15.79
N LEU A 50 -3.12 -2.02 -14.70
CA LEU A 50 -2.49 -2.62 -13.54
C LEU A 50 -1.96 -4.01 -13.83
N ARG A 51 -2.75 -4.88 -14.48
CA ARG A 51 -2.35 -6.24 -14.81
C ARG A 51 -1.09 -6.26 -15.68
N ALA A 52 -1.04 -5.46 -16.75
CA ALA A 52 0.14 -5.48 -17.61
C ALA A 52 1.36 -4.85 -16.91
N TRP A 53 1.15 -3.79 -16.11
CA TRP A 53 2.24 -3.20 -15.33
C TRP A 53 2.82 -4.20 -14.31
N THR A 54 1.99 -4.95 -13.57
CA THR A 54 2.44 -5.93 -12.57
C THR A 54 3.07 -7.17 -13.18
N GLU A 55 2.68 -7.56 -14.40
CA GLU A 55 3.28 -8.70 -15.13
C GLU A 55 4.75 -8.47 -15.48
N ILE A 56 5.15 -7.22 -15.75
CA ILE A 56 6.52 -6.86 -16.14
C ILE A 56 7.41 -6.48 -14.95
N GLN A 57 6.84 -6.17 -13.78
CA GLN A 57 7.63 -5.80 -12.61
C GLN A 57 8.49 -6.96 -12.13
N ARG A 58 9.72 -6.64 -11.71
CA ARG A 58 10.67 -7.60 -11.13
C ARG A 58 11.22 -7.05 -9.83
N ALA A 59 11.36 -7.91 -8.83
CA ALA A 59 11.92 -7.59 -7.52
C ALA A 59 13.21 -6.75 -7.62
N GLU A 60 14.10 -7.13 -8.51
CA GLU A 60 15.47 -6.62 -8.62
C GLU A 60 15.54 -5.23 -9.26
N THR A 61 14.50 -4.82 -10.00
CA THR A 61 14.46 -3.55 -10.75
C THR A 61 13.31 -2.65 -10.33
N LEU A 62 12.50 -3.05 -9.34
CA LEU A 62 11.36 -2.27 -8.88
C LEU A 62 11.83 -0.92 -8.32
N ASP A 63 11.29 0.16 -8.88
CA ASP A 63 11.40 1.50 -8.31
C ASP A 63 10.22 1.72 -7.35
N ALA A 64 10.50 1.76 -6.05
CA ALA A 64 9.48 1.88 -5.02
C ALA A 64 8.65 3.18 -5.17
N GLU A 65 9.29 4.31 -5.48
CA GLU A 65 8.59 5.58 -5.56
C GLU A 65 7.62 5.59 -6.73
N LYS A 66 8.05 5.09 -7.89
CA LYS A 66 7.18 4.97 -9.06
C LYS A 66 6.06 3.97 -8.84
N ALA A 67 6.35 2.82 -8.23
CA ALA A 67 5.35 1.81 -7.91
C ALA A 67 4.27 2.35 -6.96
N ILE A 68 4.68 3.05 -5.90
CA ILE A 68 3.78 3.70 -4.95
C ILE A 68 2.95 4.79 -5.64
N ALA A 69 3.58 5.68 -6.42
CA ALA A 69 2.89 6.75 -7.12
C ALA A 69 1.85 6.23 -8.12
N PHE A 70 2.24 5.24 -8.94
CA PHE A 70 1.36 4.56 -9.87
C PHE A 70 0.11 3.99 -9.16
N SER A 71 0.36 3.22 -8.09
CA SER A 71 -0.70 2.54 -7.34
C SER A 71 -1.64 3.53 -6.64
N GLU A 72 -1.08 4.55 -6.00
CA GLU A 72 -1.84 5.58 -5.28
C GLU A 72 -2.69 6.44 -6.22
N ASN A 73 -2.16 6.82 -7.38
CA ASN A 73 -2.89 7.61 -8.35
C ASN A 73 -4.01 6.78 -9.01
N LEU A 74 -3.79 5.50 -9.33
CA LEU A 74 -4.85 4.62 -9.78
C LEU A 74 -5.93 4.44 -8.71
N ARG A 75 -5.55 4.16 -7.46
CA ARG A 75 -6.48 4.04 -6.32
C ARG A 75 -7.40 5.25 -6.19
N ARG A 76 -6.85 6.47 -6.34
CA ARG A 76 -7.62 7.72 -6.26
C ARG A 76 -8.62 7.88 -7.40
N GLN A 77 -8.29 7.40 -8.59
CA GLN A 77 -9.19 7.46 -9.76
C GLN A 77 -10.19 6.30 -9.78
N SER A 78 -9.93 5.19 -9.10
CA SER A 78 -10.82 4.03 -9.02
C SER A 78 -11.33 3.78 -7.59
N ARG A 79 -10.70 2.86 -6.87
CA ARG A 79 -10.79 2.51 -5.45
C ARG A 79 -9.79 1.39 -5.15
N TRP A 80 -9.55 1.11 -3.87
CA TRP A 80 -8.59 0.07 -3.45
C TRP A 80 -8.94 -1.33 -3.99
N GLY A 81 -10.19 -1.77 -3.86
CA GLY A 81 -10.64 -3.08 -4.34
C GLY A 81 -10.61 -3.31 -5.86
N GLU A 82 -10.19 -2.32 -6.66
CA GLU A 82 -9.93 -2.53 -8.10
C GLU A 82 -8.48 -2.88 -8.37
N ILE A 83 -7.58 -2.62 -7.42
CA ILE A 83 -6.14 -2.69 -7.62
C ILE A 83 -5.46 -3.69 -6.69
N ASP A 84 -6.02 -3.89 -5.51
CA ASP A 84 -5.44 -4.65 -4.41
C ASP A 84 -4.99 -6.07 -4.80
N HIS A 85 -5.85 -6.86 -5.43
CA HIS A 85 -5.58 -8.25 -5.81
C HIS A 85 -4.39 -8.35 -6.77
N HIS A 86 -4.29 -7.46 -7.75
CA HIS A 86 -3.17 -7.45 -8.70
C HIS A 86 -1.85 -7.04 -8.03
N LEU A 87 -1.89 -6.12 -7.07
CA LEU A 87 -0.71 -5.73 -6.30
C LEU A 87 -0.25 -6.84 -5.36
N LEU A 88 -1.20 -7.50 -4.68
CA LEU A 88 -0.91 -8.65 -3.83
C LEU A 88 -0.35 -9.82 -4.63
N ASP A 89 -0.90 -10.14 -5.80
CA ASP A 89 -0.40 -11.20 -6.67
C ASP A 89 1.03 -10.91 -7.17
N MET A 90 1.33 -9.65 -7.49
CA MET A 90 2.70 -9.24 -7.80
C MET A 90 3.65 -9.49 -6.63
N LEU A 91 3.26 -9.10 -5.40
CA LEU A 91 4.07 -9.31 -4.21
C LEU A 91 4.18 -10.79 -3.84
N LYS A 92 3.15 -11.59 -4.05
CA LYS A 92 3.24 -13.05 -3.90
C LYS A 92 4.33 -13.62 -4.79
N ARG A 93 4.32 -13.27 -6.08
CA ARG A 93 5.29 -13.79 -7.05
C ARG A 93 6.71 -13.23 -6.85
N GLU A 94 6.83 -11.91 -6.64
CA GLU A 94 8.12 -11.23 -6.62
C GLU A 94 8.75 -11.14 -5.22
N LEU A 95 7.97 -11.16 -4.14
CA LEU A 95 8.49 -11.14 -2.76
C LEU A 95 8.40 -12.53 -2.12
N GLN A 96 7.18 -13.07 -1.96
CA GLN A 96 7.00 -14.29 -1.19
C GLN A 96 7.62 -15.52 -1.87
N GLU A 97 7.19 -15.84 -3.10
CA GLU A 97 7.62 -17.02 -3.83
C GLU A 97 9.11 -17.00 -4.17
N LYS A 98 9.71 -15.82 -4.41
CA LYS A 98 11.15 -15.70 -4.67
C LYS A 98 11.99 -15.94 -3.42
N TYR A 99 11.65 -15.28 -2.30
CA TYR A 99 12.56 -15.17 -1.16
C TYR A 99 12.17 -16.02 0.06
N PHE A 100 10.95 -16.57 0.12
CA PHE A 100 10.46 -17.31 1.28
C PHE A 100 10.05 -18.75 0.95
N ILE A 101 10.03 -19.59 1.99
CA ILE A 101 9.39 -20.91 2.02
C ILE A 101 8.35 -20.94 3.15
N VAL A 102 7.32 -21.77 2.98
CA VAL A 102 6.40 -22.11 4.06
C VAL A 102 7.12 -23.05 5.03
N THR A 103 7.07 -22.73 6.33
CA THR A 103 7.64 -23.57 7.40
C THR A 103 6.59 -24.05 8.41
N GLY A 104 5.38 -23.50 8.35
CA GLY A 104 4.22 -23.94 9.13
C GLY A 104 3.42 -25.06 8.47
N ASN A 105 2.18 -25.25 8.91
CA ASN A 105 1.27 -26.22 8.32
C ASN A 105 0.85 -25.77 6.90
N GLU A 106 1.00 -26.65 5.92
CA GLU A 106 0.63 -26.35 4.53
C GLU A 106 -0.89 -26.25 4.33
N ASP A 107 -1.67 -26.87 5.21
CA ASP A 107 -3.14 -26.81 5.17
C ASP A 107 -3.69 -25.44 5.64
N ASP A 108 -2.86 -24.61 6.29
CA ASP A 108 -3.27 -23.28 6.70
C ASP A 108 -3.48 -22.37 5.48
N HIS A 109 -4.35 -21.38 5.61
CA HIS A 109 -4.50 -20.35 4.57
C HIS A 109 -3.19 -19.57 4.40
N PHE A 110 -2.92 -19.07 3.19
CA PHE A 110 -1.62 -18.44 2.89
C PHE A 110 -1.29 -17.25 3.81
N TRP A 111 -2.30 -16.52 4.30
CA TRP A 111 -2.11 -15.40 5.22
C TRP A 111 -1.87 -15.83 6.68
N ASP A 112 -2.16 -17.08 7.05
CA ASP A 112 -1.96 -17.65 8.39
C ASP A 112 -0.69 -18.51 8.50
N ARG A 113 -0.06 -18.83 7.37
CA ARG A 113 1.15 -19.65 7.32
C ARG A 113 2.35 -18.95 7.93
N GLU A 114 3.21 -19.75 8.56
CA GLU A 114 4.55 -19.30 8.90
C GLU A 114 5.49 -19.33 7.69
N TYR A 115 6.20 -18.23 7.48
CA TYR A 115 7.21 -18.09 6.43
C TYR A 115 8.60 -17.86 7.01
N SER A 116 9.59 -18.47 6.37
CA SER A 116 11.02 -18.22 6.61
C SER A 116 11.73 -17.93 5.29
N LEU A 117 12.85 -17.20 5.34
CA LEU A 117 13.69 -17.01 4.15
C LEU A 117 14.13 -18.37 3.61
N LYS A 118 14.21 -18.48 2.28
CA LYS A 118 14.72 -19.70 1.65
C LYS A 118 16.17 -19.97 2.11
N PRO A 119 16.57 -21.23 2.24
CA PRO A 119 17.95 -21.58 2.54
C PRO A 119 18.93 -20.92 1.56
N GLY A 120 19.96 -20.26 2.09
CA GLY A 120 20.99 -19.58 1.29
C GLY A 120 20.67 -18.15 0.90
N ILE A 121 19.44 -17.65 1.12
CA ILE A 121 19.09 -16.23 0.94
C ILE A 121 19.31 -15.49 2.25
N ARG A 122 20.11 -14.43 2.20
CA ARG A 122 20.28 -13.49 3.31
C ARG A 122 19.24 -12.37 3.25
N ALA A 123 18.93 -11.79 4.40
CA ALA A 123 17.98 -10.68 4.47
C ALA A 123 18.39 -9.48 3.59
N GLU A 124 19.70 -9.24 3.44
CA GLU A 124 20.21 -8.14 2.62
C GLU A 124 20.02 -8.35 1.10
N GLU A 125 19.73 -9.58 0.67
CA GLU A 125 19.52 -9.92 -0.75
C GLU A 125 18.08 -9.64 -1.20
N VAL A 126 17.15 -9.43 -0.26
CA VAL A 126 15.78 -9.03 -0.59
C VAL A 126 15.78 -7.52 -0.90
N PRO A 127 15.35 -7.10 -2.10
CA PRO A 127 15.45 -5.70 -2.52
C PRO A 127 14.67 -4.76 -1.59
N GLU A 128 15.37 -3.78 -1.04
CA GLU A 128 14.76 -2.76 -0.18
C GLU A 128 13.60 -1.99 -0.84
N PRO A 129 13.66 -1.62 -2.14
CA PRO A 129 12.52 -1.01 -2.82
C PRO A 129 11.27 -1.89 -2.85
N LEU A 130 11.43 -3.21 -3.02
CA LEU A 130 10.33 -4.18 -2.97
C LEU A 130 9.70 -4.24 -1.57
N LEU A 131 10.52 -4.22 -0.52
CA LEU A 131 10.03 -4.19 0.86
C LEU A 131 9.28 -2.90 1.18
N ARG A 132 9.75 -1.75 0.68
CA ARG A 132 9.05 -0.47 0.81
C ARG A 132 7.70 -0.50 0.10
N PHE A 133 7.64 -1.07 -1.10
CA PHE A 133 6.40 -1.22 -1.83
C PHE A 133 5.43 -2.18 -1.11
N ALA A 134 5.92 -3.29 -0.57
CA ALA A 134 5.12 -4.21 0.25
C ALA A 134 4.54 -3.51 1.49
N CYS A 135 5.31 -2.67 2.17
CA CYS A 135 4.80 -1.83 3.26
C CYS A 135 3.69 -0.88 2.81
N TYR A 136 3.81 -0.26 1.63
CA TYR A 136 2.76 0.60 1.08
C TYR A 136 1.46 -0.19 0.81
N VAL A 137 1.57 -1.37 0.19
CA VAL A 137 0.40 -2.22 -0.09
C VAL A 137 -0.25 -2.69 1.22
N ALA A 138 0.53 -3.11 2.21
CA ALA A 138 0.02 -3.51 3.51
C ALA A 138 -0.72 -2.36 4.24
N VAL A 139 -0.14 -1.17 4.25
CA VAL A 139 -0.80 0.02 4.82
C VAL A 139 -2.08 0.35 4.05
N SER A 140 -2.08 0.17 2.73
CA SER A 140 -3.26 0.46 1.90
C SER A 140 -4.40 -0.52 2.16
N TYR A 141 -4.12 -1.81 2.37
CA TYR A 141 -5.11 -2.77 2.89
C TYR A 141 -5.68 -2.32 4.23
N LYS A 142 -4.82 -1.87 5.15
CA LYS A 142 -5.28 -1.43 6.47
C LYS A 142 -6.13 -0.17 6.44
N VAL A 143 -5.85 0.77 5.54
CA VAL A 143 -6.49 2.09 5.48
C VAL A 143 -7.72 2.11 4.57
N TYR A 144 -7.69 1.38 3.45
CA TYR A 144 -8.72 1.43 2.41
C TYR A 144 -9.41 0.09 2.15
N GLY A 145 -8.91 -0.98 2.75
CA GLY A 145 -9.45 -2.32 2.60
C GLY A 145 -10.70 -2.59 3.44
N LEU A 146 -11.27 -3.77 3.21
CA LEU A 146 -12.39 -4.30 3.98
C LEU A 146 -11.92 -4.79 5.35
N ASP A 147 -12.84 -4.90 6.30
CA ASP A 147 -12.53 -5.23 7.70
C ASP A 147 -11.72 -6.53 7.88
N PHE A 148 -11.85 -7.51 6.98
CA PHE A 148 -11.12 -8.79 7.03
C PHE A 148 -9.73 -8.75 6.35
N GLU A 149 -9.43 -7.73 5.56
CA GLU A 149 -8.15 -7.59 4.82
C GLU A 149 -6.98 -7.16 5.73
N TYR A 150 -7.22 -7.08 7.04
CA TYR A 150 -6.15 -7.05 8.03
C TYR A 150 -5.27 -8.32 7.94
N LEU A 151 -5.81 -9.43 7.43
CA LEU A 151 -5.06 -10.65 7.16
C LEU A 151 -3.96 -10.41 6.12
N ASP A 152 -4.27 -9.74 5.02
CA ASP A 152 -3.28 -9.38 3.99
C ASP A 152 -2.27 -8.34 4.50
N THR A 153 -2.73 -7.40 5.33
CA THR A 153 -1.83 -6.46 6.04
C THR A 153 -0.80 -7.22 6.89
N ASN A 154 -1.27 -8.16 7.71
CA ASN A 154 -0.42 -8.94 8.61
C ASN A 154 0.52 -9.87 7.84
N TYR A 155 0.02 -10.51 6.79
CA TYR A 155 0.81 -11.35 5.90
C TYR A 155 1.98 -10.57 5.29
N LEU A 156 1.72 -9.43 4.65
CA LEU A 156 2.77 -8.63 4.00
C LEU A 156 3.76 -8.03 5.01
N LEU A 157 3.28 -7.45 6.11
CA LEU A 157 4.17 -6.92 7.15
C LEU A 157 4.95 -8.05 7.85
N GLY A 158 4.39 -9.24 7.97
CA GLY A 158 5.07 -10.42 8.50
C GLY A 158 6.27 -10.81 7.65
N LEU A 159 6.12 -10.83 6.31
CA LEU A 159 7.24 -11.07 5.39
C LEU A 159 8.32 -9.98 5.54
N VAL A 160 7.93 -8.70 5.57
CA VAL A 160 8.88 -7.59 5.73
C VAL A 160 9.60 -7.67 7.08
N GLU A 161 8.89 -8.00 8.18
CA GLU A 161 9.45 -8.06 9.53
C GLU A 161 10.55 -9.13 9.67
N LYS A 162 10.47 -10.23 8.90
CA LYS A 162 11.52 -11.28 8.88
C LYS A 162 12.85 -10.80 8.29
N VAL A 163 12.82 -9.76 7.46
CA VAL A 163 13.97 -9.29 6.68
C VAL A 163 14.46 -7.93 7.20
N ARG A 164 13.53 -7.01 7.41
CA ARG A 164 13.74 -5.62 7.83
C ARG A 164 12.77 -5.25 8.95
N PRO A 165 12.94 -5.83 10.16
CA PRO A 165 12.07 -5.54 11.31
C PRO A 165 12.09 -4.05 11.69
N ASP A 166 13.18 -3.33 11.37
CA ASP A 166 13.28 -1.90 11.58
C ASP A 166 12.26 -1.10 10.76
N MET A 167 11.90 -1.54 9.55
CA MET A 167 10.90 -0.88 8.71
C MET A 167 9.50 -1.00 9.34
N VAL A 168 9.11 -2.20 9.76
CA VAL A 168 7.81 -2.45 10.40
C VAL A 168 7.74 -1.75 11.75
N LYS A 169 8.82 -1.76 12.53
CA LYS A 169 8.91 -1.01 13.79
C LYS A 169 8.70 0.49 13.58
N LYS A 170 9.37 1.09 12.59
CA LYS A 170 9.18 2.52 12.26
C LYS A 170 7.74 2.85 11.88
N LEU A 171 7.08 2.00 11.09
CA LEU A 171 5.66 2.17 10.75
C LEU A 171 4.77 2.12 12.00
N ARG A 172 5.00 1.17 12.90
CA ARG A 172 4.22 1.06 14.16
C ARG A 172 4.44 2.26 15.08
N GLU A 173 5.65 2.83 15.10
CA GLU A 173 6.01 3.94 16.01
C GLU A 173 5.63 5.33 15.47
N ASN A 174 5.82 5.56 14.16
CA ASN A 174 5.78 6.90 13.55
C ASN A 174 4.79 7.00 12.36
N GLY A 175 4.08 5.93 12.04
CA GLY A 175 3.21 5.88 10.87
C GLY A 175 3.98 5.96 9.55
N THR A 176 3.34 6.48 8.51
CA THR A 176 3.98 6.59 7.18
C THR A 176 4.92 7.80 7.06
N GLY A 177 4.90 8.68 8.07
CA GLY A 177 5.62 9.95 8.07
C GLY A 177 4.84 11.12 7.43
N ARG A 178 3.60 10.89 6.96
CA ARG A 178 2.72 11.97 6.45
C ARG A 178 2.17 12.86 7.55
N LEU A 179 1.91 12.31 8.73
CA LEU A 179 1.46 13.08 9.89
C LEU A 179 2.63 13.87 10.50
N PRO A 180 2.47 15.18 10.78
CA PRO A 180 3.42 15.96 11.58
C PRO A 180 3.71 15.30 12.93
N ILE A 181 4.95 15.41 13.42
CA ILE A 181 5.37 14.81 14.72
C ILE A 181 4.49 15.30 15.88
N SER A 182 4.07 16.56 15.84
CA SER A 182 3.17 17.17 16.83
C SER A 182 1.76 16.56 16.87
N LEU A 183 1.36 15.88 15.80
CA LEU A 183 0.10 15.14 15.69
C LEU A 183 0.30 13.64 15.95
N GLN A 184 1.47 13.08 15.67
CA GLN A 184 1.77 11.68 16.01
C GLN A 184 1.75 11.44 17.53
N LYS A 185 2.23 12.41 18.33
CA LYS A 185 2.21 12.37 19.79
C LYS A 185 1.93 13.76 20.34
N ARG A 186 0.89 13.88 21.15
CA ARG A 186 0.51 15.14 21.81
C ARG A 186 0.34 14.92 23.31
N LYS A 187 0.86 15.85 24.10
CA LYS A 187 0.67 15.90 25.55
C LYS A 187 0.33 17.33 25.94
N THR A 188 -0.83 17.51 26.55
CA THR A 188 -1.27 18.79 27.11
C THR A 188 -1.48 18.65 28.61
N GLU A 189 -2.03 19.68 29.25
CA GLU A 189 -2.52 19.60 30.62
C GLU A 189 -3.70 18.62 30.73
N HIS A 190 -4.62 18.65 29.76
CA HIS A 190 -5.88 17.94 29.79
C HIS A 190 -5.83 16.50 29.23
N PHE A 191 -4.94 16.21 28.27
CA PHE A 191 -4.90 14.87 27.66
C PHE A 191 -3.50 14.44 27.18
N THR A 192 -3.39 13.15 26.88
CA THR A 192 -2.33 12.60 26.03
C THR A 192 -2.94 11.92 24.82
N ALA A 193 -2.36 12.09 23.65
CA ALA A 193 -2.79 11.41 22.45
C ALA A 193 -1.62 10.90 21.61
N SER A 194 -1.93 9.88 20.81
CA SER A 194 -1.10 9.44 19.71
C SER A 194 -1.94 9.15 18.47
N ALA A 195 -1.38 9.41 17.29
CA ALA A 195 -2.00 9.10 15.99
C ALA A 195 -0.99 8.36 15.11
N ASN A 196 -1.49 7.38 14.35
CA ASN A 196 -0.70 6.60 13.40
C ASN A 196 -1.54 6.38 12.13
N ASP A 197 -1.13 7.04 11.05
CA ASP A 197 -1.78 6.99 9.74
C ASP A 197 -1.54 5.67 8.98
N ALA A 198 -0.44 4.95 9.28
CA ALA A 198 -0.17 3.65 8.68
C ALA A 198 -1.17 2.58 9.12
N PHE A 199 -1.78 2.73 10.30
CA PHE A 199 -2.71 1.77 10.87
C PHE A 199 -4.11 2.33 11.12
N ALA A 200 -4.37 3.58 10.70
CA ALA A 200 -5.62 4.30 10.97
C ALA A 200 -6.02 4.29 12.46
N VAL A 201 -5.05 4.53 13.36
CA VAL A 201 -5.26 4.50 14.82
C VAL A 201 -5.06 5.88 15.42
N ILE A 202 -6.05 6.33 16.19
CA ILE A 202 -5.93 7.47 17.11
C ILE A 202 -6.22 6.96 18.52
N ARG A 203 -5.32 7.24 19.47
CA ARG A 203 -5.50 6.94 20.89
C ARG A 203 -5.51 8.23 21.67
N ILE A 204 -6.52 8.40 22.51
CA ILE A 204 -6.66 9.58 23.37
C ILE A 204 -6.90 9.11 24.80
N THR A 205 -6.21 9.73 25.74
CA THR A 205 -6.41 9.55 27.17
C THR A 205 -6.63 10.92 27.78
N ALA A 206 -7.90 11.25 28.02
CA ALA A 206 -8.31 12.41 28.79
C ALA A 206 -7.94 12.21 30.27
N ARG A 207 -7.47 13.27 30.94
CA ARG A 207 -7.09 13.22 32.36
C ARG A 207 -8.26 13.57 33.28
N ASP A 208 -9.20 14.33 32.77
CA ASP A 208 -10.43 14.74 33.44
C ASP A 208 -11.58 14.79 32.41
N ASN A 209 -12.77 15.19 32.85
CA ASN A 209 -13.97 15.32 32.04
C ASN A 209 -14.48 16.78 31.97
N THR A 210 -13.57 17.74 32.11
CA THR A 210 -13.90 19.16 32.01
C THR A 210 -14.30 19.55 30.60
N GLU A 211 -15.02 20.67 30.47
CA GLU A 211 -15.41 21.21 29.15
C GLU A 211 -14.17 21.56 28.33
N GLU A 212 -13.15 22.12 28.99
CA GLU A 212 -11.85 22.44 28.41
C GLU A 212 -11.15 21.19 27.85
N CYS A 213 -11.12 20.09 28.60
CA CYS A 213 -10.55 18.83 28.12
C CYS A 213 -11.29 18.28 26.90
N CYS A 214 -12.62 18.30 26.91
CA CYS A 214 -13.42 17.87 25.77
C CYS A 214 -13.15 18.72 24.52
N HIS A 215 -13.10 20.05 24.68
CA HIS A 215 -12.80 20.99 23.61
C HIS A 215 -11.41 20.75 23.00
N ASP A 216 -10.39 20.57 23.84
CA ASP A 216 -9.02 20.30 23.43
C ASP A 216 -8.87 18.98 22.66
N VAL A 217 -9.57 17.93 23.12
CA VAL A 217 -9.61 16.64 22.44
C VAL A 217 -10.27 16.74 21.06
N LEU A 218 -11.40 17.47 20.96
CA LEU A 218 -12.07 17.67 19.67
C LEU A 218 -11.22 18.48 18.70
N ASN A 219 -10.54 19.53 19.16
CA ASN A 219 -9.61 20.29 18.32
C ASN A 219 -8.47 19.43 17.79
N TYR A 220 -7.89 18.57 18.64
CA TYR A 220 -6.88 17.61 18.19
C TYR A 220 -7.41 16.65 17.12
N LEU A 221 -8.64 16.15 17.27
CA LEU A 221 -9.26 15.30 16.25
C LEU A 221 -9.45 16.05 14.93
N CYS A 222 -9.87 17.32 14.95
CA CYS A 222 -9.98 18.16 13.76
C CYS A 222 -8.63 18.44 13.07
N GLU A 223 -7.52 18.44 13.81
CA GLU A 223 -6.19 18.61 13.23
C GLU A 223 -5.65 17.30 12.58
N VAL A 224 -6.12 16.14 13.04
CA VAL A 224 -5.64 14.83 12.58
C VAL A 224 -6.45 14.27 11.40
N LEU A 225 -7.76 14.55 11.35
CA LEU A 225 -8.71 14.03 10.35
C LEU A 225 -8.84 14.95 9.13
#